data_AF-K1TM87-F1
#
_entry.id   AF-K1TM87-F1
#
_cell.length_a   1.000
_cell.length_b   1.000
_cell.length_c   1.000
_cell.angle_alpha   90.00
_cell.angle_beta   90.00
_cell.angle_gamma   90.00
#
_symmetry.space_group_name_H-M   'P 1'
#
loop_
_entity.id
_entity.type
_entity.pdbx_description
1 polymer ?
#
loop_
_entity_poly.entity_id
_entity_poly.type
_entity_poly.pdbx_seq_one_letter_code
_entity_poly.pdbx_strand_id
1 'polypeptide(L)'
;MGLSRNCCALGPQKEYLRKVLKTTILNTAVQDDPAIPVETLTKDAPYYAYQAAVCPDAARVASHQVIEEHIGTSGKDYRFEEKPHPVEALRDRTQDNTTIARGKI
;
A
#
# COMPACT_ATOMS: atom_id res chain seq x y z
N MET A 1 7.55 39.93 -28.63
CA MET A 1 7.71 38.54 -28.18
C MET A 1 7.59 38.49 -26.66
N GLY A 2 6.46 38.08 -26.12
CA GLY A 2 6.29 37.84 -24.69
C GLY A 2 6.54 36.37 -24.37
N LEU A 3 7.61 36.06 -23.65
CA LEU A 3 7.82 34.73 -23.08
C LEU A 3 6.78 34.52 -21.97
N SER A 4 5.69 33.81 -22.29
CA SER A 4 4.76 33.31 -21.27
C SER A 4 5.52 32.33 -20.39
N ARG A 5 5.80 32.75 -19.15
CA ARG A 5 6.30 31.87 -18.10
C ARG A 5 5.16 30.93 -17.72
N ASN A 6 5.04 29.82 -18.43
CA ASN A 6 4.23 28.69 -17.97
C ASN A 6 4.99 28.00 -16.82
N CYS A 7 5.02 28.66 -15.67
CA CYS A 7 5.32 27.98 -14.41
C CYS A 7 4.30 26.84 -14.28
N CYS A 8 4.77 25.62 -14.06
CA CYS A 8 3.95 24.40 -14.04
C CYS A 8 2.74 24.54 -13.10
N ALA A 9 1.56 24.82 -13.66
CA ALA A 9 0.32 24.78 -12.90
C ALA A 9 -0.05 23.31 -12.71
N LEU A 10 0.18 22.80 -11.50
CA LEU A 10 -0.25 21.47 -11.10
C LEU A 10 -1.78 21.40 -11.08
N GLY A 11 -2.37 20.70 -12.06
CA GLY A 11 -3.81 20.45 -12.13
C GLY A 11 -4.30 19.43 -11.08
N PRO A 12 -5.61 19.09 -11.06
CA PRO A 12 -6.16 18.10 -10.16
C PRO A 12 -5.51 16.72 -10.37
N GLN A 13 -4.80 16.20 -9.34
CA GLN A 13 -4.04 14.94 -9.44
C GLN A 13 -4.66 13.76 -8.70
N LYS A 14 -5.73 13.98 -7.92
CA LYS A 14 -6.31 12.94 -7.05
C LYS A 14 -6.73 11.68 -7.82
N GLU A 15 -7.30 11.83 -9.03
CA GLU A 15 -7.72 10.68 -9.85
C GLU A 15 -6.53 9.89 -10.40
N TYR A 16 -5.47 10.59 -10.83
CA TYR A 16 -4.24 9.95 -11.27
C TYR A 16 -3.60 9.14 -10.14
N LEU A 17 -3.46 9.74 -8.94
CA LEU A 17 -2.91 9.04 -7.78
C LEU A 17 -3.75 7.81 -7.40
N ARG A 18 -5.08 7.93 -7.44
CA ARG A 18 -5.98 6.78 -7.19
C ARG A 18 -5.80 5.67 -8.21
N LYS A 19 -5.56 6.01 -9.49
CA LYS A 19 -5.24 5.03 -10.53
C LYS A 19 -3.91 4.34 -10.23
N VAL A 20 -2.84 5.10 -9.96
CA VAL A 20 -1.52 4.57 -9.65
C VAL A 20 -1.58 3.61 -8.47
N LEU A 21 -2.15 4.05 -7.33
CA LEU A 21 -2.33 3.21 -6.14
C LEU A 21 -3.05 1.90 -6.44
N LYS A 22 -4.12 1.96 -7.25
CA LYS A 22 -4.86 0.75 -7.65
C LYS A 22 -4.00 -0.22 -8.45
N THR A 23 -3.15 0.30 -9.35
CA THR A 23 -2.39 -0.50 -10.31
C THR A 23 -1.05 -1.01 -9.79
N THR A 24 -0.47 -0.37 -8.77
CA THR A 24 0.90 -0.68 -8.33
C THR A 24 0.99 -1.23 -6.91
N ILE A 25 -0.12 -1.43 -6.20
CA ILE A 25 -0.08 -1.83 -4.79
C ILE A 25 0.59 -3.20 -4.55
N LEU A 26 0.55 -4.07 -5.55
CA LEU A 26 1.16 -5.39 -5.49
C LEU A 26 2.60 -5.38 -6.01
N ASN A 27 3.08 -4.26 -6.56
CA ASN A 27 4.41 -4.20 -7.13
C ASN A 27 5.47 -4.19 -6.03
N THR A 28 6.47 -5.04 -6.18
CA THR A 28 7.65 -5.13 -5.32
C THR A 28 8.89 -5.25 -6.19
N ALA A 29 10.03 -4.79 -5.67
CA ALA A 29 11.31 -4.94 -6.35
C ALA A 29 12.12 -6.01 -5.64
N VAL A 30 12.82 -6.83 -6.43
CA VAL A 30 13.76 -7.82 -5.92
C VAL A 30 15.14 -7.36 -6.29
N GLN A 31 15.91 -6.88 -5.30
CA GLN A 31 17.24 -6.29 -5.54
C GLN A 31 17.17 -5.13 -6.55
N ASP A 32 17.91 -5.23 -7.66
CA ASP A 32 18.00 -4.21 -8.70
C ASP A 32 16.97 -4.39 -9.84
N ASP A 33 16.10 -5.41 -9.75
CA ASP A 33 15.09 -5.68 -10.76
C ASP A 33 13.98 -4.61 -10.78
N PRO A 34 13.36 -4.35 -11.94
CA PRO A 34 12.20 -3.48 -12.03
C PRO A 34 11.07 -3.97 -11.13
N ALA A 35 10.24 -3.02 -10.66
CA ALA A 35 9.10 -3.36 -9.81
C ALA A 35 8.09 -4.25 -10.57
N ILE A 36 7.88 -5.45 -10.05
CA ILE A 36 6.97 -6.46 -10.61
C ILE A 36 5.92 -6.87 -9.57
N PRO A 37 4.73 -7.34 -9.98
CA PRO A 37 3.70 -7.77 -9.03
C PRO A 37 4.18 -8.96 -8.19
N VAL A 38 3.94 -8.93 -6.88
CA VAL A 38 4.38 -9.97 -5.92
C VAL A 38 3.85 -11.36 -6.26
N GLU A 39 2.70 -11.45 -6.93
CA GLU A 39 2.10 -12.70 -7.38
C GLU A 39 2.90 -13.41 -8.49
N THR A 40 3.77 -12.70 -9.21
CA THR A 40 4.61 -13.27 -10.27
C THR A 40 5.91 -13.86 -9.74
N LEU A 41 6.25 -13.61 -8.47
CA LEU A 41 7.47 -14.10 -7.84
C LEU A 41 7.48 -15.63 -7.72
N THR A 42 8.65 -16.22 -7.93
CA THR A 42 8.90 -17.62 -7.63
C THR A 42 8.93 -17.82 -6.11
N LYS A 43 8.56 -19.01 -5.62
CA LYS A 43 8.42 -19.29 -4.17
C LYS A 43 9.74 -19.12 -3.39
N ASP A 44 10.86 -19.27 -4.08
CA ASP A 44 12.23 -19.14 -3.60
C ASP A 44 12.79 -17.72 -3.77
N ALA A 45 11.98 -16.76 -4.24
CA ALA A 45 12.40 -15.38 -4.36
C ALA A 45 12.90 -14.83 -3.01
N PRO A 46 14.02 -14.10 -2.97
CA PRO A 46 14.62 -13.60 -1.73
C PRO A 46 13.72 -12.59 -1.00
N TYR A 47 12.73 -12.02 -1.71
CA TYR A 47 11.65 -11.23 -1.13
C TYR A 47 10.97 -11.93 0.07
N TYR A 48 10.63 -13.22 -0.03
CA TYR A 48 9.94 -13.93 1.04
C TYR A 48 10.84 -14.17 2.25
N ALA A 49 12.12 -14.47 2.03
CA ALA A 49 13.10 -14.61 3.10
C ALA A 49 13.28 -13.28 3.85
N TYR A 50 13.34 -12.16 3.13
CA TYR A 50 13.42 -10.83 3.72
C TYR A 50 12.17 -10.48 4.53
N GLN A 51 10.98 -10.70 3.97
CA GLN A 51 9.71 -10.46 4.67
C GLN A 51 9.62 -11.26 5.97
N ALA A 52 10.03 -12.53 5.96
CA ALA A 52 10.05 -13.37 7.16
C ALA A 52 11.08 -12.90 8.19
N ALA A 53 12.21 -12.34 7.77
CA ALA A 53 13.24 -11.83 8.68
C ALA A 53 12.84 -10.51 9.35
N VAL A 54 12.22 -9.59 8.60
CA VAL A 54 11.87 -8.24 9.09
C VAL A 54 10.51 -8.22 9.78
N CYS A 55 9.55 -8.97 9.24
CA CYS A 55 8.17 -9.02 9.74
C CYS A 55 7.73 -10.47 9.96
N PRO A 56 8.37 -11.22 10.88
CA PRO A 56 8.10 -12.64 11.11
C PRO A 56 6.66 -12.92 11.56
N ASP A 57 6.07 -11.98 12.29
CA ASP A 57 4.69 -12.02 12.71
C ASP A 57 4.04 -10.66 12.43
N ALA A 58 3.13 -10.64 11.45
CA ALA A 58 2.43 -9.43 11.04
C ALA A 58 1.62 -8.82 12.19
N ALA A 59 1.01 -9.63 13.05
CA ALA A 59 0.20 -9.16 14.17
C ALA A 59 1.04 -8.51 15.28
N ARG A 60 2.34 -8.81 15.33
CA ARG A 60 3.28 -8.25 16.31
C ARG A 60 4.04 -7.03 15.80
N VAL A 61 3.83 -6.61 14.55
CA VAL A 61 4.40 -5.36 14.06
C VAL A 61 3.71 -4.21 14.80
N ALA A 62 4.50 -3.34 15.43
CA ALA A 62 4.00 -2.27 16.29
C ALA A 62 2.94 -1.37 15.61
N SER A 63 3.09 -1.12 14.29
CA SER A 63 2.10 -0.35 13.53
C SER A 63 0.73 -1.02 13.47
N HIS A 64 0.70 -2.34 13.25
CA HIS A 64 -0.55 -3.11 13.19
C HIS A 64 -1.20 -3.19 14.59
N GLN A 65 -0.40 -3.31 15.65
CA GLN A 65 -0.92 -3.29 17.03
C GLN A 65 -1.62 -1.96 17.38
N VAL A 66 -1.01 -0.83 17.01
CA VAL A 66 -1.61 0.50 17.24
C VAL A 66 -2.92 0.66 16.46
N ILE A 67 -2.98 0.17 15.22
CA ILE A 67 -4.20 0.22 14.41
C ILE A 67 -5.30 -0.65 15.04
N GLU A 68 -5.00 -1.90 15.43
CA GLU A 68 -5.99 -2.78 16.05
C GLU A 68 -6.50 -2.25 17.39
N GLU A 69 -5.61 -1.72 18.24
CA GLU A 69 -6.01 -1.09 19.51
C GLU A 69 -6.93 0.13 19.27
N HIS A 70 -6.60 0.96 18.27
CA HIS A 70 -7.44 2.08 17.90
C HIS A 70 -8.81 1.64 17.36
N ILE A 71 -8.85 0.61 16.52
CA ILE A 71 -10.10 0.01 16.02
C ILE A 71 -10.93 -0.52 17.20
N GLY A 72 -10.31 -1.22 18.15
CA GLY A 72 -11.01 -1.77 19.33
C GLY A 72 -11.63 -0.69 20.22
N THR A 73 -11.02 0.49 20.29
CA THR A 73 -11.52 1.61 21.11
C THR A 73 -12.48 2.55 20.35
N SER A 74 -12.25 2.77 19.06
CA SER A 74 -12.98 3.76 18.24
C SER A 74 -13.97 3.14 17.26
N GLY A 75 -14.00 1.81 17.15
CA GLY A 75 -14.81 1.02 16.22
C GLY A 75 -14.34 1.05 14.76
N LYS A 76 -13.31 1.84 14.44
CA LYS A 76 -12.72 1.97 13.10
C LYS A 76 -11.31 2.56 13.16
N ASP A 77 -10.55 2.42 12.08
CA ASP A 77 -9.24 3.03 11.92
C ASP A 77 -9.28 4.58 11.83
N TYR A 78 -8.11 5.20 11.93
CA TYR A 78 -7.93 6.65 11.93
C TYR A 78 -7.95 7.30 10.54
N ARG A 79 -8.23 6.56 9.46
CA ARG A 79 -8.14 7.11 8.10
C ARG A 79 -9.22 8.16 7.82
N PHE A 80 -8.82 9.21 7.11
CA PHE A 80 -9.73 10.16 6.48
C PHE A 80 -9.81 9.87 4.98
N GLU A 81 -11.03 9.76 4.44
CA GLU A 81 -11.26 9.45 3.03
C GLU A 81 -12.37 10.35 2.45
N GLU A 82 -12.10 11.01 1.31
CA GLU A 82 -13.14 11.72 0.54
C GLU A 82 -13.95 10.76 -0.36
N LYS A 83 -13.35 9.62 -0.72
CA LYS A 83 -13.93 8.54 -1.52
C LYS A 83 -13.31 7.21 -1.05
N PRO A 84 -14.03 6.07 -1.10
CA PRO A 84 -13.53 4.77 -0.66
C PRO A 84 -12.14 4.47 -1.22
N HIS A 85 -11.30 3.78 -0.45
CA HIS A 85 -9.99 3.34 -0.91
C HIS A 85 -10.06 2.65 -2.30
N PRO A 86 -9.19 2.99 -3.27
CA PRO A 86 -9.27 2.48 -4.64
C PRO A 86 -9.01 0.97 -4.75
N VAL A 87 -8.36 0.38 -3.74
CA VAL A 87 -8.12 -1.06 -3.59
C VAL A 87 -9.14 -1.65 -2.62
N GLU A 88 -9.90 -2.65 -3.06
CA GLU A 88 -11.07 -3.15 -2.33
C GLU A 88 -10.71 -3.84 -1.02
N ALA A 89 -9.63 -4.64 -1.02
CA ALA A 89 -9.12 -5.33 0.15
C ALA A 89 -8.67 -4.38 1.29
N LEU A 90 -8.51 -3.08 1.00
CA LEU A 90 -8.13 -2.04 1.96
C LEU A 90 -9.30 -1.13 2.33
N ARG A 91 -10.53 -1.42 1.90
CA ARG A 91 -11.70 -0.58 2.23
C ARG A 91 -12.26 -0.84 3.62
N ASP A 92 -12.02 -2.02 4.19
CA ASP A 92 -12.44 -2.30 5.56
C ASP A 92 -11.71 -1.36 6.51
N ARG A 93 -12.49 -0.70 7.37
CA ARG A 93 -11.98 0.21 8.40
C ARG A 93 -12.09 -0.37 9.80
N THR A 94 -12.77 -1.51 9.94
CA THR A 94 -13.06 -2.19 11.20
C THR A 94 -12.11 -3.34 11.46
N GLN A 95 -11.25 -3.66 10.49
CA GLN A 95 -10.20 -4.65 10.61
C GLN A 95 -8.99 -4.20 9.80
N ASP A 96 -7.80 -4.34 10.36
CA ASP A 96 -6.56 -4.06 9.65
C ASP A 96 -6.20 -5.18 8.66
N ASN A 97 -5.72 -4.82 7.48
CA ASN A 97 -5.31 -5.78 6.47
C ASN A 97 -3.81 -6.07 6.60
N THR A 98 -3.49 -7.24 7.12
CA THR A 98 -2.11 -7.70 7.30
C THR A 98 -1.64 -8.68 6.21
N THR A 99 -2.47 -8.97 5.21
CA THR A 99 -2.25 -10.07 4.26
C THR A 99 -1.93 -9.60 2.84
N ILE A 100 -2.47 -8.45 2.41
CA ILE A 100 -2.24 -7.94 1.06
C ILE A 100 -0.74 -7.70 0.82
N ALA A 101 -0.29 -8.05 -0.38
CA ALA A 101 1.08 -7.88 -0.82
C ALA A 101 2.14 -8.59 0.06
N ARG A 102 1.78 -9.60 0.86
CA ARG A 102 2.74 -10.34 1.73
C ARG A 102 3.10 -11.74 1.25
N GLY A 103 2.29 -12.38 0.41
CA GLY A 103 2.48 -13.77 0.03
C GLY A 103 1.63 -14.19 -1.16
N LYS A 104 1.88 -15.40 -1.67
CA LYS A 104 1.00 -16.03 -2.66
C LYS A 104 -0.40 -16.22 -2.06
N ILE A 105 -1.39 -15.59 -2.67
CA ILE A 105 -2.82 -15.95 -2.51
C ILE A 105 -3.03 -17.34 -3.11
#